data_AF-A0A0C9S3L8-F1
#
_entry.id   AF-A0A0C9S3L8-F1
#
_cell.length_a   1.000
_cell.length_b   1.000
_cell.length_c   1.000
_cell.angle_alpha   90.00
_cell.angle_beta   90.00
_cell.angle_gamma   90.00
#
_symmetry.space_group_name_H-M   'P 1'
#
loop_
_entity.id
_entity.type
_entity.pdbx_description
1 polymer ?
#
loop_
_entity_poly.entity_id
_entity_poly.type
_entity_poly.pdbx_seq_one_letter_code
_entity_poly.pdbx_strand_id
1 'polypeptide(L)'
;MACGLGLIKGVLCALNLTISLLGVAAIVVAAIVLNNPNLHDVNDHLGKFSNYPTAATFTLVAGVTVLLFGVCGCCGACFAVGWLLLMFIIIMSGFVIVETVAMGLVWK
;
A
#
# COMPACT_ATOMS: atom_id res chain seq x y z
N MET A 1 -11.69 30.64 -8.77
CA MET A 1 -11.43 29.24 -9.21
C MET A 1 -10.02 28.74 -8.86
N ALA A 2 -8.99 29.59 -8.73
CA ALA A 2 -7.63 29.16 -8.36
C ALA A 2 -7.46 28.67 -6.89
N CYS A 3 -8.25 29.20 -5.95
CA CYS A 3 -8.11 28.86 -4.52
C CYS A 3 -8.57 27.42 -4.19
N GLY A 4 -9.65 26.94 -4.83
CA GLY A 4 -10.16 25.58 -4.63
C GLY A 4 -9.23 24.50 -5.18
N LEU A 5 -8.62 24.75 -6.36
CA LEU A 5 -7.69 23.79 -6.97
C LEU A 5 -6.39 23.64 -6.16
N GLY A 6 -5.90 24.72 -5.55
CA GLY A 6 -4.76 24.69 -4.65
C GLY A 6 -5.00 23.88 -3.38
N LEU A 7 -6.19 24.03 -2.78
CA LEU A 7 -6.62 23.23 -1.62
C LEU A 7 -6.70 21.74 -1.94
N ILE A 8 -7.29 21.38 -3.07
CA ILE A 8 -7.38 19.98 -3.52
C ILE A 8 -5.99 19.38 -3.71
N LYS A 9 -5.08 20.10 -4.37
CA LYS A 9 -3.69 19.66 -4.54
C LYS A 9 -2.96 19.45 -3.20
N GLY A 10 -3.14 20.38 -2.26
CA GLY A 10 -2.54 20.29 -0.93
C GLY A 10 -3.03 19.07 -0.16
N VAL A 11 -4.36 18.84 -0.14
CA VAL A 11 -4.96 17.66 0.49
C VAL A 11 -4.49 16.37 -0.17
N LEU A 12 -4.45 16.33 -1.51
CA LEU A 12 -3.99 15.15 -2.25
C LEU A 12 -2.52 14.84 -1.96
N CYS A 13 -1.66 15.85 -1.86
CA CYS A 13 -0.24 15.64 -1.56
C CYS A 13 -0.06 15.17 -0.10
N ALA A 14 -0.76 15.77 0.86
CA ALA A 14 -0.70 15.38 2.27
C ALA A 14 -1.18 13.93 2.50
N LEU A 15 -2.35 13.57 1.96
CA LEU A 15 -2.90 12.22 2.10
C LEU A 15 -1.98 11.17 1.46
N ASN A 16 -1.50 11.40 0.24
CA ASN A 16 -0.61 10.45 -0.42
C ASN A 16 0.77 10.33 0.26
N LEU A 17 1.24 11.40 0.91
CA LEU A 17 2.44 11.33 1.73
C LEU A 17 2.23 10.48 2.99
N THR A 18 1.08 10.61 3.67
CA THR A 18 0.75 9.73 4.80
C THR A 18 0.61 8.26 4.39
N ILE A 19 -0.01 7.99 3.24
CA ILE A 19 -0.14 6.65 2.67
C ILE A 19 1.24 6.08 2.33
N SER A 20 2.15 6.89 1.77
CA SER A 20 3.53 6.48 1.49
C SER A 20 4.25 6.05 2.77
N LEU A 21 4.13 6.84 3.84
CA LEU A 21 4.72 6.51 5.15
C LEU A 21 4.13 5.21 5.72
N LEU A 22 2.83 4.98 5.56
CA LEU A 22 2.19 3.73 5.94
C LEU A 22 2.76 2.53 5.14
N GLY A 23 2.99 2.72 3.84
CA GLY A 23 3.65 1.73 2.98
C GLY A 23 5.06 1.39 3.47
N VAL A 24 5.87 2.39 3.83
CA VAL A 24 7.20 2.16 4.44
C VAL A 24 7.07 1.37 5.74
N ALA A 25 6.16 1.75 6.63
CA ALA A 25 5.95 1.05 7.90
C ALA A 25 5.58 -0.42 7.67
N ALA A 26 4.68 -0.71 6.72
CA ALA A 26 4.30 -2.07 6.37
C ALA A 26 5.49 -2.90 5.84
N ILE A 27 6.33 -2.32 4.98
CA ILE A 27 7.56 -2.98 4.47
C ILE A 27 8.51 -3.29 5.62
N VAL A 28 8.74 -2.34 6.52
CA VAL A 28 9.63 -2.52 7.67
C VAL A 28 9.12 -3.64 8.58
N VAL A 29 7.83 -3.65 8.92
CA VAL A 29 7.24 -4.71 9.74
C VAL A 29 7.36 -6.07 9.05
N ALA A 30 7.05 -6.16 7.75
CA ALA A 30 7.18 -7.40 7.00
C ALA A 30 8.63 -7.92 6.93
N ALA A 31 9.59 -7.02 6.72
CA ALA A 31 11.01 -7.36 6.70
C ALA A 31 11.50 -7.84 8.07
N ILE A 32 11.06 -7.21 9.16
CA ILE A 32 11.37 -7.65 10.53
C ILE A 32 10.81 -9.04 10.78
N VAL A 33 9.57 -9.32 10.34
CA VAL A 33 8.94 -10.64 10.51
C VAL A 33 9.70 -11.72 9.72
N LEU A 34 10.10 -11.43 8.49
CA LEU A 34 10.82 -12.39 7.63
C LEU A 34 12.25 -12.69 8.12
N ASN A 35 12.93 -11.72 8.74
CA ASN A 35 14.31 -11.87 9.19
C ASN A 35 14.43 -12.29 10.67
N ASN A 36 13.34 -12.45 11.41
CA ASN A 36 13.40 -12.78 12.83
C ASN A 36 13.59 -14.30 13.05
N PRO A 37 14.72 -14.75 13.60
CA PRO A 37 14.98 -16.17 13.81
C PRO A 37 14.01 -16.80 14.83
N ASN A 38 13.56 -16.04 15.84
CA ASN A 38 12.57 -16.50 16.82
C ASN A 38 11.21 -16.85 16.19
N LEU A 39 10.81 -16.12 15.14
CA LEU A 39 9.55 -16.39 14.43
C LEU A 39 9.67 -17.60 13.53
N HIS A 40 10.86 -17.87 12.99
CA HIS A 40 11.14 -19.06 12.20
C HIS A 40 11.09 -20.33 13.06
N ASP A 41 11.67 -20.28 14.27
CA ASP A 41 11.66 -21.40 15.20
C ASP A 41 10.23 -21.74 15.68
N VAL A 42 9.40 -20.73 15.95
CA VAL A 42 7.98 -20.92 16.31
C VAL A 42 7.18 -21.51 15.14
N ASN A 43 7.48 -21.11 13.91
CA ASN A 43 6.82 -21.64 12.72
C ASN A 43 7.12 -23.13 12.50
N ASP A 44 8.37 -23.54 12.68
CA ASP A 44 8.79 -24.94 12.51
C ASP A 44 8.18 -25.85 13.59
N HIS A 45 7.92 -25.34 14.80
CA HIS A 45 7.36 -26.12 15.91
C HIS A 45 5.82 -26.10 15.99
N LEU A 46 5.15 -25.07 15.46
CA LEU A 46 3.70 -24.98 15.45
C LEU A 46 3.18 -24.88 14.01
N GLY A 47 2.91 -26.03 13.38
CA GLY A 47 2.40 -26.13 12.00
C GLY A 47 1.11 -25.33 11.70
N LYS A 48 0.43 -24.80 12.73
CA LYS A 48 -0.69 -23.85 12.59
C LYS A 48 -0.25 -22.46 12.09
N PHE A 49 1.04 -22.13 12.19
CA PHE A 49 1.64 -20.84 11.82
C PHE A 49 2.35 -20.85 10.45
N SER A 50 2.31 -21.96 9.71
CA SER A 50 2.94 -22.13 8.38
C SER A 50 2.64 -21.01 7.36
N ASN A 51 1.53 -20.29 7.53
CA ASN A 51 1.12 -19.21 6.64
C ASN A 51 1.75 -17.84 6.98
N TYR A 52 2.50 -17.69 8.08
CA TYR A 52 3.15 -16.45 8.46
C TYR A 52 4.18 -15.91 7.47
N PRO A 53 5.14 -16.71 6.94
CA PRO A 53 6.07 -16.21 5.93
C PRO A 53 5.35 -15.80 4.64
N THR A 54 4.30 -16.54 4.27
CA THR A 54 3.44 -16.21 3.13
C THR A 54 2.71 -14.89 3.35
N ALA A 55 2.07 -14.70 4.51
CA ALA A 55 1.39 -13.46 4.88
C ALA A 55 2.34 -12.26 4.98
N ALA A 56 3.55 -12.46 5.51
CA ALA A 56 4.58 -11.42 5.57
C ALA A 56 5.05 -11.03 4.15
N THR A 57 5.19 -12.00 3.24
CA THR A 57 5.55 -11.74 1.84
C THR A 57 4.45 -10.96 1.13
N PHE A 58 3.19 -11.35 1.29
CA PHE A 58 2.04 -10.59 0.76
C PHE A 58 1.98 -9.18 1.34
N THR A 59 2.26 -9.02 2.63
CA THR A 59 2.30 -7.70 3.28
C THR A 59 3.43 -6.83 2.72
N LEU A 60 4.58 -7.43 2.40
CA LEU A 60 5.71 -6.74 1.78
C LEU A 60 5.35 -6.27 0.37
N VAL A 61 4.78 -7.15 -0.46
CA VAL A 61 4.31 -6.81 -1.81
C VAL A 61 3.25 -5.70 -1.75
N ALA A 62 2.25 -5.84 -0.89
CA ALA A 62 1.23 -4.82 -0.66
C ALA A 62 1.86 -3.49 -0.24
N GLY A 63 2.77 -3.51 0.75
CA GLY A 63 3.49 -2.32 1.22
C GLY A 63 4.28 -1.61 0.12
N VAL A 64 4.98 -2.36 -0.75
CA VAL A 64 5.70 -1.80 -1.91
C VAL A 64 4.73 -1.17 -2.91
N THR A 65 3.61 -1.83 -3.22
CA THR A 65 2.61 -1.26 -4.14
C THR A 65 1.98 0.02 -3.58
N VAL A 66 1.67 0.06 -2.28
CA VAL A 66 1.14 1.24 -1.58
C VAL A 66 2.16 2.37 -1.54
N LEU A 67 3.44 2.05 -1.32
CA LEU A 67 4.53 3.03 -1.35
C LEU A 67 4.68 3.67 -2.73
N LEU A 68 4.79 2.85 -3.78
CA LEU A 68 4.93 3.34 -5.16
C LEU A 68 3.72 4.20 -5.55
N PHE A 69 2.53 3.76 -5.18
CA PHE A 69 1.29 4.50 -5.40
C PHE A 69 1.28 5.86 -4.68
N GLY A 70 1.62 5.88 -3.39
CA GLY A 70 1.68 7.10 -2.59
C GLY A 70 2.72 8.09 -3.13
N VAL A 71 3.88 7.60 -3.61
CA VAL A 71 4.91 8.42 -4.24
C VAL A 71 4.43 8.99 -5.57
N CYS A 72 3.77 8.20 -6.42
CA CYS A 72 3.18 8.70 -7.66
C CYS A 72 2.12 9.78 -7.40
N GLY A 73 1.26 9.57 -6.40
CA GLY A 73 0.22 10.52 -6.01
C GLY A 73 0.77 11.82 -5.40
N CYS A 74 1.76 11.74 -4.51
CA CYS A 74 2.35 12.92 -3.90
C CYS A 74 3.19 13.72 -4.90
N CYS A 75 4.03 13.06 -5.71
CA CYS A 75 4.82 13.71 -6.75
C CYS A 75 3.91 14.30 -7.85
N GLY A 76 2.87 13.58 -8.27
CA GLY A 76 1.89 14.08 -9.25
C GLY A 76 1.16 15.33 -8.76
N ALA A 77 0.75 15.36 -7.48
CA ALA A 77 0.06 16.50 -6.87
C ALA A 77 0.99 17.70 -6.65
N CYS A 78 2.18 17.47 -6.08
CA CYS A 78 3.11 18.52 -5.68
C CYS A 78 3.88 19.12 -6.88
N PHE A 79 4.25 18.33 -7.91
CA PHE A 79 4.92 18.82 -9.12
C PHE A 79 3.96 19.14 -10.28
N ALA A 80 2.65 18.99 -10.07
CA ALA A 80 1.61 19.20 -11.09
C ALA A 80 1.82 18.38 -12.39
N VAL A 81 2.40 17.18 -12.27
CA VAL A 81 2.67 16.29 -13.40
C VAL A 81 1.41 15.48 -13.70
N GLY A 82 0.64 15.90 -14.70
CA GLY A 82 -0.65 15.28 -15.06
C GLY A 82 -0.58 13.79 -15.38
N TRP A 83 0.54 13.30 -15.92
CA TRP A 83 0.69 11.89 -16.27
C TRP A 83 0.80 10.96 -15.04
N LEU A 84 1.44 11.43 -13.97
CA LEU A 84 1.50 10.70 -12.69
C LEU A 84 0.12 10.65 -12.02
N LEU A 85 -0.66 11.72 -12.09
CA LEU A 85 -2.04 11.77 -11.60
C LEU A 85 -2.95 10.81 -12.39
N LEU A 86 -2.74 10.66 -13.69
CA LEU A 86 -3.50 9.73 -14.52
C LEU A 86 -3.18 8.28 -14.15
N MET A 87 -1.89 7.95 -13.97
CA MET A 87 -1.47 6.63 -13.49
C MET A 87 -2.03 6.32 -12.10
N PHE A 88 -2.05 7.31 -11.19
CA PHE A 88 -2.66 7.21 -9.88
C PHE A 88 -4.15 6.83 -9.95
N ILE A 89 -4.92 7.44 -10.84
CA ILE A 89 -6.34 7.14 -11.02
C ILE A 89 -6.55 5.72 -11.55
N ILE A 90 -5.76 5.28 -12.54
CA ILE A 90 -5.83 3.93 -13.10
C ILE A 90 -5.53 2.87 -12.03
N ILE A 91 -4.53 3.12 -11.18
CA ILE A 91 -4.16 2.20 -10.11
C ILE A 91 -5.28 2.12 -9.06
N MET A 92 -5.84 3.26 -8.65
CA MET A 92 -6.96 3.28 -7.69
C MET A 92 -8.19 2.55 -8.21
N SER A 93 -8.55 2.74 -9.48
CA SER A 93 -9.70 2.03 -10.04
C SER A 93 -9.46 0.53 -10.06
N GLY A 94 -8.24 0.08 -10.38
CA GLY A 94 -7.83 -1.32 -10.28
C GLY A 94 -7.98 -1.87 -8.86
N PHE A 95 -7.51 -1.14 -7.83
CA PHE A 95 -7.65 -1.56 -6.43
C PHE A 95 -9.11 -1.68 -6.00
N VAL A 96 -9.96 -0.71 -6.34
CA VAL A 96 -11.39 -0.77 -6.02
C VAL A 96 -12.05 -2.00 -6.67
N ILE A 97 -11.67 -2.34 -7.90
CA ILE A 97 -12.17 -3.56 -8.56
C ILE A 97 -11.70 -4.81 -7.80
N VAL A 98 -10.42 -4.88 -7.42
CA VAL A 98 -9.89 -6.03 -6.66
C VAL A 98 -10.58 -6.16 -5.30
N GLU A 99 -10.78 -5.06 -4.58
CA GLU A 99 -11.47 -5.06 -3.28
C GLU A 99 -12.94 -5.48 -3.40
N THR A 100 -13.66 -4.96 -4.40
CA THR A 100 -15.06 -5.33 -4.63
C THR A 100 -15.21 -6.81 -5.01
N VAL A 101 -14.29 -7.35 -5.81
CA VAL A 101 -14.25 -8.78 -6.13
C VAL A 101 -13.94 -9.61 -4.89
N ALA A 102 -12.96 -9.20 -4.07
CA ALA A 102 -12.62 -9.89 -2.84
C ALA A 102 -13.79 -9.92 -1.85
N MET A 103 -14.47 -8.79 -1.62
CA MET A 103 -15.66 -8.72 -0.78
C MET A 103 -16.80 -9.60 -1.32
N GLY A 104 -17.00 -9.62 -2.64
CA GLY A 104 -17.99 -10.46 -3.29
C GLY A 104 -17.71 -11.96 -3.20
N LEU A 105 -16.43 -12.36 -3.12
CA LEU A 105 -16.03 -13.76 -2.93
C LEU A 105 -16.15 -14.23 -1.48
N VAL A 106 -15.95 -13.35 -0.50
CA VAL A 106 -16.10 -13.66 0.94
C VAL A 106 -17.57 -13.82 1.34
N TRP A 107 -18.50 -13.19 0.61
CA TRP A 107 -19.95 -13.30 0.83
C TRP A 107 -20.61 -14.53 0.19
N LYS A 108 -19.82 -15.45 -0.36
CA LYS A 108 -20.28 -16.71 -0.98
C LYS A 108 -20.00 -17.89 -0.07
#